data_AF-A0A2J0HP03-F1
#
_entry.id   AF-A0A2J0HP03-F1
#
_cell.length_a   1.000
_cell.length_b   1.000
_cell.length_c   1.000
_cell.angle_alpha   90.00
_cell.angle_beta   90.00
_cell.angle_gamma   90.00
#
_symmetry.space_group_name_H-M   'P 1'
#
loop_
_entity.id
_entity.type
_entity.pdbx_description
1 polymer ?
#
loop_
_entity_poly.entity_id
_entity_poly.type
_entity_poly.pdbx_seq_one_letter_code
_entity_poly.pdbx_strand_id
1 'polypeptide(L)'
;MAESIIQVKDLSVIYNEGQSNEVRALENITTEIFPQEYVIIHGPSGCGKSTLLYTIAGLQIPTHGEVVVNGKDIAQMKNGELVEFHRSGEGIIFQAFYLISSLNIIDNVCLPQIFQGENLKKRKEKGMLLLQRFGIAEQAYKFPSQLSGGQKQRVAIARALVNNPQIILADEPVGNLGSKSAQNFLGLIKELNEIDKKTIIMVTHNGEHLYYADRVINMRDGRIVNEEVNKEKRPVEAVKLAREIIEESGNWINVTDDFKMLMKMFKGLNPQQVGALLIPFKAKQLLFHVLSELSEEQASSAENFLKELLFKNIDLATFEKNLDLPFEEGGANWNKRRSKSLALRIKSILDQVQQIGGNPDEAAVSLAEYLIKYFGLNFSEKGKLIFVSLLELRLENKTDYNGLRKILDAPPEAGGMGLYKNTAERIVREIEVIMLLKYSV
;
A
#
# COMPACT_ATOMS: atom_id res chain seq x y z
N MET A 1 11.00 -26.65 10.86
CA MET A 1 11.46 -25.39 10.25
C MET A 1 11.24 -25.52 8.75
N ALA A 2 10.80 -24.46 8.06
CA ALA A 2 10.65 -24.53 6.61
C ALA A 2 12.04 -24.66 5.97
N GLU A 3 12.16 -25.55 4.98
CA GLU A 3 13.41 -25.71 4.22
C GLU A 3 13.55 -24.55 3.24
N SER A 4 14.74 -23.96 3.16
CA SER A 4 15.05 -22.86 2.23
C SER A 4 15.02 -23.36 0.78
N ILE A 5 14.47 -22.55 -0.13
CA ILE A 5 14.44 -22.87 -1.56
C ILE A 5 15.73 -22.48 -2.28
N ILE A 6 16.45 -21.47 -1.75
CA ILE A 6 17.78 -21.06 -2.22
C ILE A 6 18.69 -20.96 -0.99
N GLN A 7 19.88 -21.53 -1.08
CA GLN A 7 20.96 -21.40 -0.11
C GLN A 7 22.20 -20.87 -0.81
N VAL A 8 22.77 -19.80 -0.28
CA VAL A 8 24.03 -19.22 -0.72
C VAL A 8 24.97 -19.30 0.47
N LYS A 9 26.15 -19.90 0.28
CA LYS A 9 27.10 -20.10 1.38
C LYS A 9 28.52 -19.80 0.95
N ASP A 10 29.14 -18.88 1.68
CA ASP A 10 30.52 -18.42 1.51
C ASP A 10 30.85 -18.04 0.05
N LEU A 11 29.84 -17.55 -0.68
CA LEU A 11 29.91 -17.31 -2.11
C LEU A 11 30.86 -16.15 -2.40
N SER A 12 31.82 -16.41 -3.29
CA SER A 12 32.69 -15.39 -3.87
C SER A 12 32.72 -15.51 -5.40
N VAL A 13 32.73 -14.37 -6.08
CA VAL A 13 32.81 -14.28 -7.54
C VAL A 13 33.89 -13.28 -7.89
N ILE A 14 34.91 -13.76 -8.59
CA ILE A 14 36.05 -12.99 -9.06
C ILE A 14 36.06 -13.04 -10.59
N TYR A 15 35.90 -11.87 -11.22
CA TYR A 15 36.05 -11.74 -12.65
C TYR A 15 37.52 -11.55 -13.01
N ASN A 16 37.99 -12.22 -14.07
CA ASN A 16 39.37 -12.16 -14.55
C ASN A 16 40.41 -12.46 -13.47
N GLU A 17 40.16 -13.49 -12.65
CA GLU A 17 41.06 -13.90 -11.57
C GLU A 17 42.50 -14.09 -12.08
N GLY A 18 43.46 -13.47 -11.38
CA GLY A 18 44.87 -13.51 -11.74
C GLY A 18 45.29 -12.62 -12.91
N GLN A 19 44.39 -11.81 -13.47
CA GLN A 19 44.69 -10.84 -14.53
C GLN A 19 44.79 -9.41 -13.98
N SER A 20 45.37 -8.48 -14.76
CA SER A 20 45.55 -7.08 -14.36
C SER A 20 44.25 -6.31 -14.16
N ASN A 21 43.13 -6.84 -14.65
CA ASN A 21 41.78 -6.31 -14.50
C ASN A 21 40.89 -7.22 -13.64
N GLU A 22 41.48 -7.90 -12.64
CA GLU A 22 40.74 -8.68 -11.64
C GLU A 22 39.72 -7.80 -10.90
N VAL A 23 38.47 -8.28 -10.79
CA VAL A 23 37.41 -7.63 -10.03
C VAL A 23 36.73 -8.63 -9.11
N ARG A 24 36.79 -8.38 -7.81
CA ARG A 24 36.06 -9.13 -6.78
C ARG A 24 34.65 -8.58 -6.69
N ALA A 25 33.72 -9.22 -7.37
CA ALA A 25 32.34 -8.77 -7.45
C ALA A 25 31.51 -9.20 -6.23
N LEU A 26 31.81 -10.38 -5.66
CA LEU A 26 31.21 -10.89 -4.43
C LEU A 26 32.29 -11.47 -3.53
N GLU A 27 32.14 -11.26 -2.22
CA GLU A 27 33.06 -11.74 -1.20
C GLU A 27 32.30 -12.31 0.01
N ASN A 28 32.43 -13.63 0.21
CA ASN A 28 31.88 -14.37 1.36
C ASN A 28 30.39 -14.08 1.63
N ILE A 29 29.56 -14.13 0.58
CA ILE A 29 28.12 -13.99 0.72
C ILE A 29 27.51 -15.27 1.30
N THR A 30 26.78 -15.13 2.40
CA THR A 30 25.98 -16.21 2.99
C THR A 30 24.58 -15.70 3.27
N THR A 31 23.57 -16.32 2.67
CA THR A 31 22.15 -16.01 2.88
C THR A 31 21.27 -17.17 2.43
N GLU A 32 20.08 -17.28 3.01
CA GLU A 32 19.07 -18.29 2.66
C GLU A 32 17.79 -17.58 2.24
N ILE A 33 17.05 -18.11 1.27
CA ILE A 33 15.73 -17.60 0.85
C ILE A 33 14.71 -18.72 0.97
N PHE A 34 13.54 -18.40 1.52
CA PHE A 34 12.50 -19.38 1.78
C PHE A 34 11.43 -19.40 0.68
N PRO A 35 10.70 -20.52 0.52
CA PRO A 35 9.58 -20.58 -0.42
C PRO A 35 8.57 -19.46 -0.17
N GLN A 36 8.04 -18.88 -1.26
CA GLN A 36 7.00 -17.84 -1.25
C GLN A 36 7.44 -16.51 -0.62
N GLU A 37 8.74 -16.34 -0.37
CA GLU A 37 9.32 -15.10 0.12
C GLU A 37 9.53 -14.11 -1.03
N TYR A 38 9.26 -12.83 -0.79
CA TYR A 38 9.67 -11.71 -1.63
C TYR A 38 10.88 -11.03 -1.02
N VAL A 39 12.06 -11.32 -1.55
CA VAL A 39 13.32 -10.70 -1.14
C VAL A 39 13.70 -9.58 -2.10
N ILE A 40 14.15 -8.45 -1.55
CA ILE A 40 14.82 -7.40 -2.32
C ILE A 40 16.30 -7.34 -1.95
N ILE A 41 17.18 -7.44 -2.94
CA ILE A 41 18.60 -7.18 -2.82
C ILE A 41 18.83 -5.71 -3.17
N HIS A 42 19.20 -4.92 -2.16
CA HIS A 42 19.31 -3.47 -2.24
C HIS A 42 20.75 -2.99 -2.09
N GLY A 43 21.15 -1.96 -2.82
CA GLY A 43 22.47 -1.36 -2.69
C GLY A 43 22.87 -0.50 -3.88
N PRO A 44 23.98 0.27 -3.79
CA PRO A 44 24.42 1.15 -4.86
C PRO A 44 24.79 0.38 -6.15
N SER A 45 24.81 1.05 -7.29
CA SER A 45 25.29 0.45 -8.54
C SER A 45 26.73 -0.05 -8.39
N GLY A 46 27.03 -1.23 -8.93
CA GLY A 46 28.37 -1.81 -8.87
C GLY A 46 28.69 -2.62 -7.59
N CYS A 47 27.81 -2.70 -6.59
CA CYS A 47 28.11 -3.46 -5.36
C CYS A 47 27.96 -4.99 -5.45
N GLY A 48 27.72 -5.55 -6.64
CA GLY A 48 27.61 -7.01 -6.85
C GLY A 48 26.20 -7.60 -6.89
N LYS A 49 25.14 -6.81 -6.74
CA LYS A 49 23.73 -7.31 -6.70
C LYS A 49 23.34 -8.18 -7.89
N SER A 50 23.59 -7.70 -9.12
CA SER A 50 23.26 -8.45 -10.33
C SER A 50 24.14 -9.67 -10.49
N THR A 51 25.41 -9.61 -10.05
CA THR A 51 26.28 -10.80 -9.98
C THR A 51 25.68 -11.85 -9.05
N LEU A 52 25.22 -11.48 -7.85
CA LEU A 52 24.55 -12.40 -6.93
C LEU A 52 23.29 -13.01 -7.55
N LEU A 53 22.44 -12.18 -8.15
CA LEU A 53 21.23 -12.65 -8.83
C LEU A 53 21.56 -13.60 -9.98
N TYR A 54 22.58 -13.32 -10.79
CA TYR A 54 22.98 -14.17 -11.91
C TYR A 54 23.64 -15.47 -11.46
N THR A 55 24.33 -15.47 -10.32
CA THR A 55 24.83 -16.71 -9.71
C THR A 55 23.68 -17.58 -9.22
N ILE A 56 22.69 -17.00 -8.54
CA ILE A 56 21.45 -17.71 -8.17
C ILE A 56 20.74 -18.24 -9.41
N ALA A 57 20.71 -17.45 -10.49
CA ALA A 57 20.09 -17.84 -11.74
C ALA A 57 20.83 -18.93 -12.52
N GLY A 58 22.00 -19.38 -12.07
CA GLY A 58 22.85 -20.31 -12.81
C GLY A 58 23.51 -19.74 -14.07
N LEU A 59 23.50 -18.41 -14.24
CA LEU A 59 24.13 -17.72 -15.37
C LEU A 59 25.59 -17.34 -15.10
N GLN A 60 25.99 -17.30 -13.83
CA GLN A 60 27.34 -17.02 -13.39
C GLN A 60 27.81 -18.13 -12.44
N ILE A 61 28.93 -18.77 -12.74
CA ILE A 61 29.49 -19.81 -11.87
C ILE A 61 30.26 -19.15 -10.70
N PRO A 62 30.08 -19.63 -9.45
CA PRO A 62 30.89 -19.23 -8.31
C PRO A 62 32.39 -19.45 -8.53
N THR A 63 33.24 -18.54 -8.05
CA THR A 63 34.69 -18.80 -7.93
C THR A 63 34.95 -19.66 -6.70
N HIS A 64 34.30 -19.33 -5.58
CA HIS A 64 34.31 -20.08 -4.33
C HIS A 64 32.91 -20.09 -3.70
N GLY A 65 32.70 -21.01 -2.75
CA GLY A 65 31.41 -21.21 -2.09
C GLY A 65 30.44 -22.02 -2.94
N GLU A 66 29.20 -22.12 -2.46
CA GLU A 66 28.15 -22.94 -3.08
C GLU A 66 26.83 -22.16 -3.18
N VAL A 67 26.07 -22.43 -4.25
CA VAL A 67 24.70 -21.94 -4.42
C VAL A 67 23.80 -23.11 -4.75
N VAL A 68 22.89 -23.41 -3.83
CA VAL A 68 21.95 -24.53 -3.93
C VAL A 68 20.55 -23.97 -4.18
N VAL A 69 19.92 -24.41 -5.26
CA VAL A 69 18.53 -24.03 -5.59
C VAL A 69 17.70 -25.28 -5.75
N ASN A 70 16.56 -25.36 -5.04
CA ASN A 70 15.72 -26.55 -4.98
C ASN A 70 16.51 -27.83 -4.62
N GLY A 71 17.45 -27.71 -3.68
CA GLY A 71 18.29 -28.81 -3.21
C GLY A 71 19.40 -29.26 -4.17
N LYS A 72 19.67 -28.52 -5.25
CA LYS A 72 20.76 -28.81 -6.20
C LYS A 72 21.79 -27.70 -6.26
N ASP A 73 23.06 -28.04 -6.07
CA ASP A 73 24.19 -27.12 -6.27
C ASP A 73 24.36 -26.81 -7.76
N ILE A 74 24.24 -25.53 -8.10
CA ILE A 74 24.35 -25.02 -9.47
C ILE A 74 25.71 -25.35 -10.09
N ALA A 75 26.80 -25.28 -9.32
CA ALA A 75 28.15 -25.52 -9.83
C ALA A 75 28.37 -26.99 -10.21
N GLN A 76 27.57 -27.91 -9.66
CA GLN A 76 27.66 -29.35 -9.92
C GLN A 76 26.70 -29.82 -11.02
N MET A 77 25.78 -28.97 -11.46
CA MET A 77 24.83 -29.33 -12.51
C MET A 77 25.55 -29.57 -13.85
N LYS A 78 25.26 -30.69 -14.49
CA LYS A 78 25.70 -30.94 -15.87
C LYS A 78 24.91 -30.06 -16.84
N ASN A 79 25.40 -29.87 -18.06
CA ASN A 79 24.73 -29.07 -19.10
C ASN A 79 23.24 -29.43 -19.29
N GLY A 80 22.88 -30.72 -19.24
CA GLY A 80 21.48 -31.14 -19.35
C GLY A 80 20.63 -30.75 -18.14
N GLU A 81 21.22 -30.74 -16.95
CA GLU A 81 20.54 -30.34 -15.71
C GLU A 81 20.38 -28.82 -15.62
N LEU A 82 21.35 -28.04 -16.07
CA LEU A 82 21.24 -26.58 -16.21
C LEU A 82 20.14 -26.20 -17.20
N VAL A 83 20.03 -26.90 -18.32
CA VAL A 83 18.94 -26.69 -19.29
C VAL A 83 17.58 -26.95 -18.65
N GLU A 84 17.45 -28.04 -17.88
CA GLU A 84 16.19 -28.34 -17.18
C GLU A 84 15.90 -27.33 -16.06
N PHE A 85 16.93 -26.91 -15.32
CA PHE A 85 16.87 -25.87 -14.31
C PHE A 85 16.28 -24.56 -14.87
N HIS A 86 16.81 -24.05 -15.98
CA HIS A 86 16.26 -22.86 -16.64
C HIS A 86 14.90 -23.10 -17.30
N ARG A 87 14.60 -24.33 -17.71
CA ARG A 87 13.35 -24.67 -18.40
C ARG A 87 12.15 -24.67 -17.45
N SER A 88 12.31 -25.14 -16.21
CA SER A 88 11.19 -25.39 -15.29
C SER A 88 11.32 -24.69 -13.92
N GLY A 89 12.53 -24.31 -13.50
CA GLY A 89 12.79 -23.79 -12.16
C GLY A 89 12.49 -22.31 -11.98
N GLU A 90 12.87 -21.47 -12.96
CA GLU A 90 13.01 -20.03 -12.74
C GLU A 90 12.50 -19.18 -13.90
N GLY A 91 11.88 -18.05 -13.59
CA GLY A 91 11.55 -16.99 -14.54
C GLY A 91 12.42 -15.77 -14.30
N ILE A 92 13.07 -15.25 -15.35
CA ILE A 92 13.94 -14.08 -15.22
C ILE A 92 13.36 -12.86 -15.94
N ILE A 93 13.35 -11.72 -15.26
CA ILE A 93 12.94 -10.41 -15.76
C ILE A 93 14.15 -9.49 -15.72
N PHE A 94 14.47 -8.87 -16.85
CA PHE A 94 15.63 -7.99 -16.99
C PHE A 94 15.19 -6.54 -17.23
N GLN A 95 15.96 -5.58 -16.75
CA GLN A 95 15.78 -4.15 -17.00
C GLN A 95 15.69 -3.79 -18.50
N ALA A 96 16.45 -4.48 -19.35
CA ALA A 96 16.50 -4.25 -20.80
C ALA A 96 15.39 -5.01 -21.58
N PHE A 97 14.49 -5.73 -20.90
CA PHE A 97 13.44 -6.60 -21.43
C PHE A 97 13.94 -7.81 -22.25
N TYR A 98 15.03 -7.67 -23.02
CA TYR A 98 15.60 -8.65 -23.95
C TYR A 98 14.55 -9.35 -24.82
N LEU A 99 13.58 -8.60 -25.35
CA LEU A 99 12.64 -9.12 -26.34
C LEU A 99 13.35 -9.24 -27.70
N ILE A 100 13.11 -10.34 -28.40
CA ILE A 100 13.66 -10.58 -29.74
C ILE A 100 12.85 -9.75 -30.73
N SER A 101 13.50 -8.75 -31.34
CA SER A 101 12.89 -7.75 -32.22
C SER A 101 12.28 -8.35 -33.50
N SER A 102 12.80 -9.48 -33.97
CA SER A 102 12.30 -10.20 -35.15
C SER A 102 11.09 -11.10 -34.87
N LEU A 103 10.71 -11.29 -33.60
CA LEU A 103 9.54 -12.07 -33.21
C LEU A 103 8.40 -11.13 -32.80
N ASN A 104 7.16 -11.54 -33.05
CA ASN A 104 6.00 -10.86 -32.48
C ASN A 104 5.90 -11.12 -30.96
N ILE A 105 4.98 -10.44 -30.28
CA ILE A 105 4.85 -10.51 -28.82
C ILE A 105 4.45 -11.91 -28.34
N ILE A 106 3.48 -12.57 -28.98
CA ILE A 106 3.05 -13.91 -28.56
C ILE A 106 4.19 -14.93 -28.72
N ASP A 107 4.97 -14.84 -29.79
CA ASP A 107 6.10 -15.73 -30.03
C ASP A 107 7.26 -15.44 -29.07
N ASN A 108 7.48 -14.17 -28.68
CA ASN A 108 8.40 -13.81 -27.59
C ASN A 108 7.99 -14.45 -26.26
N VAL A 109 6.70 -14.41 -25.91
CA VAL A 109 6.18 -15.01 -24.67
C VAL A 109 6.28 -16.54 -24.71
N CYS A 110 5.99 -17.16 -25.85
CA CYS A 110 5.98 -18.62 -25.99
C CYS A 110 7.38 -19.23 -26.16
N LEU A 111 8.42 -18.42 -26.36
CA LEU A 111 9.78 -18.89 -26.66
C LEU A 111 10.30 -19.92 -25.64
N PRO A 112 10.16 -19.73 -24.30
CA PRO A 112 10.59 -20.73 -23.32
C PRO A 112 9.90 -22.10 -23.47
N GLN A 113 8.64 -22.14 -23.93
CA GLN A 113 7.90 -23.38 -24.14
C GLN A 113 8.32 -24.14 -25.39
N ILE A 114 9.04 -23.50 -26.32
CA ILE A 114 9.64 -24.20 -27.45
C ILE A 114 10.59 -25.27 -26.95
N PHE A 115 11.38 -24.93 -25.96
CA PHE A 115 12.31 -25.85 -25.36
C PHE A 115 11.61 -26.95 -24.57
N GLN A 116 10.39 -26.76 -24.07
CA GLN A 116 9.61 -27.83 -23.40
C GLN A 116 8.99 -28.86 -24.37
N GLY A 117 9.12 -28.68 -25.69
CA GLY A 117 8.52 -29.58 -26.68
C GLY A 117 6.99 -29.48 -26.79
N GLU A 118 6.37 -28.45 -26.21
CA GLU A 118 4.92 -28.28 -26.23
C GLU A 118 4.40 -27.89 -27.62
N ASN A 119 3.23 -28.40 -28.01
CA ASN A 119 2.64 -28.13 -29.32
C ASN A 119 2.32 -26.63 -29.51
N LEU A 120 2.55 -26.11 -30.72
CA LEU A 120 2.36 -24.71 -31.08
C LEU A 120 1.02 -24.13 -30.64
N LYS A 121 -0.09 -24.86 -30.83
CA LYS A 121 -1.44 -24.37 -30.48
C LYS A 121 -1.55 -24.14 -28.96
N LYS A 122 -1.15 -25.13 -28.16
CA LYS A 122 -1.17 -25.05 -26.69
C LYS A 122 -0.28 -23.94 -26.16
N ARG A 123 0.90 -23.75 -26.76
CA ARG A 123 1.82 -22.67 -26.38
C ARG A 123 1.17 -21.30 -26.58
N LYS A 124 0.60 -21.07 -27.77
CA LYS A 124 -0.09 -19.80 -28.08
C LYS A 124 -1.30 -19.57 -27.18
N GLU A 125 -2.06 -20.61 -26.83
CA GLU A 125 -3.16 -20.51 -25.87
C GLU A 125 -2.66 -20.05 -24.49
N LYS A 126 -1.63 -20.70 -23.93
CA LYS A 126 -1.03 -20.32 -22.64
C LYS A 126 -0.44 -18.90 -22.66
N GLY A 127 0.32 -18.58 -23.71
CA GLY A 127 0.88 -17.24 -23.89
C GLY A 127 -0.20 -16.17 -23.98
N MET A 128 -1.30 -16.44 -24.71
CA MET A 128 -2.41 -15.50 -24.83
C MET A 128 -3.13 -15.27 -23.50
N LEU A 129 -3.35 -16.32 -22.69
CA LEU A 129 -3.93 -16.18 -21.36
C LEU A 129 -3.09 -15.26 -20.46
N LEU A 130 -1.76 -15.37 -20.51
CA LEU A 130 -0.87 -14.49 -19.77
C LEU A 130 -0.91 -13.05 -20.30
N LEU A 131 -0.91 -12.86 -21.62
CA LEU A 131 -1.05 -11.52 -22.20
C LEU A 131 -2.41 -10.89 -21.83
N GLN A 132 -3.49 -11.68 -21.74
CA GLN A 132 -4.79 -11.22 -21.25
C GLN A 132 -4.75 -10.85 -19.77
N ARG A 133 -4.15 -11.69 -18.92
CA ARG A 133 -3.97 -11.41 -17.49
C ARG A 133 -3.26 -10.07 -17.27
N PHE A 134 -2.25 -9.76 -18.08
CA PHE A 134 -1.50 -8.52 -17.98
C PHE A 134 -2.07 -7.38 -18.85
N GLY A 135 -3.28 -7.52 -19.40
CA GLY A 135 -3.96 -6.45 -20.15
C GLY A 135 -3.18 -5.96 -21.37
N ILE A 136 -2.58 -6.89 -22.12
CA ILE A 136 -1.75 -6.58 -23.30
C ILE A 136 -1.99 -7.56 -24.47
N ALA A 137 -3.08 -8.32 -24.43
CA ALA A 137 -3.44 -9.31 -25.45
C ALA A 137 -3.63 -8.69 -26.84
N GLU A 138 -4.10 -7.45 -26.92
CA GLU A 138 -4.29 -6.72 -28.17
C GLU A 138 -2.96 -6.38 -28.88
N GLN A 139 -1.82 -6.51 -28.18
CA GLN A 139 -0.49 -6.33 -28.76
C GLN A 139 0.16 -7.66 -29.20
N ALA A 140 -0.51 -8.81 -29.01
CA ALA A 140 0.07 -10.14 -29.20
C ALA A 140 0.77 -10.34 -30.56
N TYR A 141 0.21 -9.76 -31.63
CA TYR A 141 0.75 -9.91 -32.99
C TYR A 141 1.61 -8.74 -33.48
N LYS A 142 1.90 -7.77 -32.61
CA LYS A 142 2.84 -6.68 -32.91
C LYS A 142 4.27 -7.09 -32.62
N PHE A 143 5.21 -6.30 -33.12
CA PHE A 143 6.64 -6.44 -32.83
C PHE A 143 7.07 -5.55 -31.66
N PRO A 144 8.14 -5.89 -30.92
CA PRO A 144 8.62 -5.11 -29.78
C PRO A 144 8.85 -3.62 -30.08
N SER A 145 9.26 -3.25 -31.30
CA SER A 145 9.45 -1.86 -31.73
C SER A 145 8.16 -1.02 -31.64
N GLN A 146 6.99 -1.65 -31.65
CA GLN A 146 5.68 -1.01 -31.62
C GLN A 146 5.11 -0.87 -30.20
N LEU A 147 5.84 -1.30 -29.17
CA LEU A 147 5.42 -1.27 -27.77
C LEU A 147 6.16 -0.18 -26.98
N SER A 148 5.44 0.45 -26.05
CA SER A 148 6.02 1.29 -25.00
C SER A 148 6.88 0.46 -24.02
N GLY A 149 7.72 1.12 -23.22
CA GLY A 149 8.55 0.45 -22.21
C GLY A 149 7.73 -0.37 -21.19
N GLY A 150 6.65 0.21 -20.66
CA GLY A 150 5.74 -0.50 -19.74
C GLY A 150 5.05 -1.70 -20.38
N GLN A 151 4.70 -1.59 -21.67
CA GLN A 151 4.17 -2.73 -22.43
C GLN A 151 5.22 -3.82 -22.62
N LYS A 152 6.45 -3.48 -23.00
CA LYS A 152 7.56 -4.45 -23.11
C LYS A 152 7.83 -5.16 -21.78
N GLN A 153 7.71 -4.45 -20.66
CA GLN A 153 7.87 -5.05 -19.34
C GLN A 153 6.79 -6.10 -19.05
N ARG A 154 5.53 -5.81 -19.35
CA ARG A 154 4.43 -6.78 -19.19
C ARG A 154 4.63 -8.02 -20.06
N VAL A 155 5.18 -7.85 -21.27
CA VAL A 155 5.58 -8.97 -22.13
C VAL A 155 6.73 -9.78 -21.49
N ALA A 156 7.72 -9.12 -20.90
CA ALA A 156 8.83 -9.79 -20.21
C ALA A 156 8.33 -10.62 -19.01
N ILE A 157 7.37 -10.09 -18.23
CA ILE A 157 6.70 -10.83 -17.15
C ILE A 157 5.97 -12.06 -17.70
N ALA A 158 5.13 -11.87 -18.74
CA ALA A 158 4.40 -12.97 -19.36
C ALA A 158 5.35 -14.07 -19.84
N ARG A 159 6.48 -13.70 -20.45
CA ARG A 159 7.52 -14.65 -20.88
C ARG A 159 8.15 -15.38 -19.70
N ALA A 160 8.49 -14.67 -18.62
CA ALA A 160 9.06 -15.28 -17.42
C ALA A 160 8.08 -16.29 -16.77
N LEU A 161 6.77 -16.05 -16.87
CA LEU A 161 5.73 -16.87 -16.24
C LEU A 161 5.18 -18.01 -17.10
N VAL A 162 5.53 -18.07 -18.38
CA VAL A 162 4.89 -18.99 -19.35
C VAL A 162 5.09 -20.47 -18.99
N ASN A 163 6.18 -20.78 -18.29
CA ASN A 163 6.49 -22.12 -17.79
C ASN A 163 6.01 -22.34 -16.34
N ASN A 164 5.29 -21.36 -15.77
CA ASN A 164 4.79 -21.35 -14.40
C ASN A 164 5.89 -21.62 -13.34
N PRO A 165 7.05 -20.93 -13.39
CA PRO A 165 8.15 -21.18 -12.46
C PRO A 165 7.73 -20.86 -11.02
N GLN A 166 8.41 -21.48 -10.05
CA GLN A 166 8.19 -21.17 -8.63
C GLN A 166 9.00 -19.95 -8.17
N ILE A 167 10.14 -19.71 -8.81
CA ILE A 167 11.08 -18.62 -8.50
C ILE A 167 11.03 -17.59 -9.62
N ILE A 168 10.94 -16.32 -9.25
CA ILE A 168 11.04 -15.18 -10.16
C ILE A 168 12.24 -14.33 -9.76
N LEU A 169 13.19 -14.17 -10.67
CA LEU A 169 14.37 -13.34 -10.52
C LEU A 169 14.17 -12.06 -11.33
N ALA A 170 14.38 -10.90 -10.73
CA ALA A 170 14.14 -9.62 -11.38
C ALA A 170 15.32 -8.65 -11.19
N ASP A 171 16.02 -8.31 -12.27
CA ASP A 171 17.18 -7.41 -12.27
C ASP A 171 16.77 -6.00 -12.70
N GLU A 172 16.74 -5.07 -11.74
CA GLU A 172 16.33 -3.67 -11.89
C GLU A 172 15.12 -3.46 -12.83
N PRO A 173 14.03 -4.20 -12.64
CA PRO A 173 12.96 -4.32 -13.64
C PRO A 173 12.18 -3.02 -13.89
N VAL A 174 12.33 -2.02 -13.03
CA VAL A 174 11.65 -0.72 -13.11
C VAL A 174 12.54 0.44 -13.55
N GLY A 175 13.85 0.24 -13.71
CA GLY A 175 14.81 1.33 -13.95
C GLY A 175 14.57 2.13 -15.23
N ASN A 176 13.92 1.52 -16.23
CA ASN A 176 13.62 2.14 -17.53
C ASN A 176 12.14 2.55 -17.68
N LEU A 177 11.37 2.56 -16.60
CA LEU A 177 9.93 2.82 -16.62
C LEU A 177 9.60 4.18 -16.01
N GLY A 178 8.63 4.89 -16.60
CA GLY A 178 8.00 6.02 -15.92
C GLY A 178 7.29 5.56 -14.64
N SER A 179 7.16 6.46 -13.65
CA SER A 179 6.62 6.18 -12.31
C SER A 179 5.34 5.34 -12.30
N LYS A 180 4.33 5.73 -13.08
CA LYS A 180 3.06 4.99 -13.21
C LYS A 180 3.24 3.57 -13.75
N SER A 181 4.18 3.37 -14.68
CA SER A 181 4.47 2.04 -15.23
C SER A 181 5.25 1.18 -14.24
N ALA A 182 6.17 1.79 -13.49
CA ALA A 182 6.91 1.12 -12.42
C ALA A 182 5.98 0.66 -11.29
N GLN A 183 5.06 1.50 -10.83
CA GLN A 183 4.08 1.13 -9.80
C GLN A 183 3.17 -0.02 -10.25
N ASN A 184 2.66 0.05 -11.48
CA ASN A 184 1.86 -1.05 -12.05
C ASN A 184 2.65 -2.36 -12.10
N PHE A 185 3.92 -2.30 -12.51
CA PHE A 185 4.80 -3.47 -12.52
C PHE A 185 5.00 -4.06 -11.12
N LEU A 186 5.31 -3.24 -10.12
CA LEU A 186 5.51 -3.68 -8.74
C LEU A 186 4.21 -4.26 -8.15
N GLY A 187 3.05 -3.71 -8.51
CA GLY A 187 1.75 -4.28 -8.15
C GLY A 187 1.55 -5.69 -8.70
N LEU A 188 1.94 -5.94 -9.96
CA LEU A 188 1.88 -7.28 -10.57
C LEU A 188 2.85 -8.25 -9.88
N ILE A 189 4.09 -7.83 -9.61
CA ILE A 189 5.06 -8.66 -8.88
C ILE A 189 4.53 -9.03 -7.49
N LYS A 190 3.93 -8.06 -6.79
CA LYS A 190 3.29 -8.30 -5.49
C LYS A 190 2.16 -9.33 -5.59
N GLU A 191 1.30 -9.21 -6.60
CA GLU A 191 0.22 -10.17 -6.85
C GLU A 191 0.76 -11.59 -7.05
N LEU A 192 1.83 -11.75 -7.84
CA LEU A 192 2.48 -13.05 -8.07
C LEU A 192 3.02 -13.66 -6.76
N ASN A 193 3.53 -12.84 -5.84
CA ASN A 193 3.99 -13.35 -4.55
C ASN A 193 2.81 -13.69 -3.62
N GLU A 194 1.83 -12.80 -3.47
CA GLU A 194 0.79 -12.93 -2.46
C GLU A 194 -0.35 -13.89 -2.86
N ILE A 195 -0.75 -13.87 -4.13
CA ILE A 195 -1.84 -14.69 -4.67
C ILE A 195 -1.29 -15.98 -5.24
N ASP A 196 -0.34 -15.89 -6.17
CA ASP A 196 0.19 -17.07 -6.88
C ASP A 196 1.28 -17.81 -6.08
N LYS A 197 1.64 -17.29 -4.90
CA LYS A 197 2.62 -17.88 -3.98
C LYS A 197 3.99 -18.14 -4.63
N LYS A 198 4.44 -17.23 -5.50
CA LYS A 198 5.78 -17.28 -6.11
C LYS A 198 6.84 -16.75 -5.15
N THR A 199 8.01 -17.38 -5.14
CA THR A 199 9.22 -16.81 -4.52
C THR A 199 9.78 -15.74 -5.46
N ILE A 200 10.09 -14.56 -4.95
CA ILE A 200 10.56 -13.44 -5.76
C ILE A 200 11.86 -12.90 -5.20
N ILE A 201 12.88 -12.78 -6.04
CA ILE A 201 14.13 -12.08 -5.73
C ILE A 201 14.24 -10.91 -6.70
N MET A 202 14.25 -9.68 -6.17
CA MET A 202 14.39 -8.49 -6.97
C MET A 202 15.64 -7.70 -6.57
N VAL A 203 16.44 -7.33 -7.55
CA VAL A 203 17.57 -6.41 -7.38
C VAL A 203 17.09 -4.98 -7.68
N THR A 204 17.43 -4.04 -6.79
CA THR A 204 17.21 -2.61 -7.06
C THR A 204 18.23 -1.74 -6.31
N HIS A 205 18.48 -0.54 -6.83
CA HIS A 205 19.16 0.53 -6.10
C HIS A 205 18.18 1.61 -5.61
N ASN A 206 16.88 1.48 -5.91
CA ASN A 206 15.86 2.44 -5.49
C ASN A 206 15.23 2.01 -4.15
N GLY A 207 15.46 2.82 -3.11
CA GLY A 207 14.88 2.62 -1.77
C GLY A 207 13.35 2.72 -1.73
N GLU A 208 12.72 3.35 -2.72
CA GLU A 208 11.26 3.53 -2.76
C GLU A 208 10.45 2.26 -2.98
N HIS A 209 11.09 1.12 -3.19
CA HIS A 209 10.43 -0.17 -3.48
C HIS A 209 10.67 -1.22 -2.39
N LEU A 210 11.46 -0.90 -1.37
CA LEU A 210 11.85 -1.84 -0.32
C LEU A 210 10.67 -2.35 0.51
N TYR A 211 9.61 -1.55 0.64
CA TYR A 211 8.41 -1.93 1.40
C TYR A 211 7.59 -3.05 0.76
N TYR A 212 7.85 -3.42 -0.50
CA TYR A 212 7.20 -4.56 -1.15
C TYR A 212 7.77 -5.91 -0.68
N ALA A 213 9.00 -5.92 -0.17
CA ALA A 213 9.70 -7.14 0.23
C ALA A 213 9.27 -7.63 1.61
N ASP A 214 9.27 -8.95 1.80
CA ASP A 214 9.34 -9.60 3.12
C ASP A 214 10.66 -9.31 3.81
N ARG A 215 11.75 -9.27 3.05
CA ARG A 215 13.09 -9.07 3.56
C ARG A 215 13.94 -8.29 2.57
N VAL A 216 14.73 -7.39 3.10
CA VAL A 216 15.69 -6.59 2.33
C VAL A 216 17.10 -7.03 2.70
N ILE A 217 17.86 -7.48 1.71
CA ILE A 217 19.28 -7.80 1.83
C ILE A 217 20.05 -6.59 1.32
N ASN A 218 20.65 -5.83 2.23
CA ASN A 218 21.46 -4.67 1.88
C ASN A 218 22.88 -5.11 1.53
N MET A 219 23.36 -4.73 0.36
CA MET A 219 24.69 -5.02 -0.15
C MET A 219 25.53 -3.77 -0.36
N ARG A 220 26.83 -3.91 -0.11
CA ARG A 220 27.83 -2.88 -0.41
C ARG A 220 29.17 -3.56 -0.68
N ASP A 221 29.87 -3.09 -1.70
CA ASP A 221 31.24 -3.53 -2.05
C ASP A 221 31.41 -5.06 -2.07
N GLY A 222 30.46 -5.78 -2.71
CA GLY A 222 30.49 -7.23 -2.86
C GLY A 222 30.08 -8.03 -1.63
N ARG A 223 29.60 -7.37 -0.56
CA ARG A 223 29.25 -8.00 0.73
C ARG A 223 27.81 -7.68 1.15
N ILE A 224 27.18 -8.59 1.90
CA ILE A 224 25.95 -8.28 2.65
C ILE A 224 26.33 -7.47 3.89
N VAL A 225 25.74 -6.28 4.03
CA VAL A 225 25.99 -5.40 5.19
C VAL A 225 24.92 -5.52 6.27
N ASN A 226 23.67 -5.79 5.88
CA ASN A 226 22.56 -5.99 6.80
C ASN A 226 21.43 -6.75 6.09
N GLU A 227 20.65 -7.50 6.86
CA GLU A 227 19.36 -8.07 6.43
C GLU A 227 18.23 -7.55 7.32
N GLU A 228 17.21 -6.98 6.70
CA GLU A 228 16.06 -6.40 7.40
C GLU A 228 14.81 -7.18 7.05
N VAL A 229 14.21 -7.85 8.03
CA VAL A 229 12.91 -8.50 7.87
C VAL A 229 11.82 -7.46 8.07
N ASN A 230 10.98 -7.25 7.04
CA ASN A 230 9.73 -6.51 7.17
C ASN A 230 8.72 -7.38 7.94
N LYS A 231 8.79 -7.29 9.29
CA LYS A 231 7.92 -8.04 10.22
C LYS A 231 6.43 -7.72 10.08
N GLU A 232 6.09 -6.68 9.33
CA GLU A 232 4.74 -6.28 9.03
C GLU A 232 4.51 -6.28 7.52
N LYS A 233 4.35 -7.46 6.92
CA LYS A 233 3.73 -7.57 5.60
C LYS A 233 2.26 -7.12 5.74
N ARG A 234 2.00 -5.82 5.81
CA ARG A 234 0.64 -5.27 5.91
C ARG A 234 -0.07 -5.48 4.56
N PRO A 235 -1.35 -5.90 4.57
CA PRO A 235 -2.16 -6.08 3.36
C PRO A 235 -2.15 -4.86 2.43
N VAL A 236 -2.25 -5.15 1.14
CA VAL A 236 -2.11 -4.28 -0.04
C VAL A 236 -2.87 -2.94 0.01
N GLU A 237 -3.92 -2.78 0.81
CA GLU A 237 -4.74 -1.57 0.75
C GLU A 237 -4.15 -0.35 1.49
N ALA A 238 -3.11 -0.53 2.31
CA ALA A 238 -2.64 0.56 3.16
C ALA A 238 -1.75 1.60 2.41
N VAL A 239 -0.80 1.16 1.58
CA VAL A 239 0.19 2.08 0.99
C VAL A 239 -0.24 2.56 -0.41
N LYS A 240 -1.06 1.78 -1.13
CA LYS A 240 -1.61 2.13 -2.44
C LYS A 240 -2.49 3.39 -2.39
N LEU A 241 -3.36 3.47 -1.37
CA LEU A 241 -4.23 4.63 -1.13
C LEU A 241 -3.43 5.92 -0.83
N ALA A 242 -2.30 5.81 -0.14
CA ALA A 242 -1.53 6.98 0.30
C ALA A 242 -0.71 7.63 -0.84
N ARG A 243 -0.27 6.84 -1.83
CA ARG A 243 0.45 7.35 -3.02
C ARG A 243 -0.47 7.80 -4.15
N GLU A 244 -1.61 7.12 -4.37
CA GLU A 244 -2.61 7.55 -5.37
C GLU A 244 -3.19 8.94 -5.03
N ILE A 245 -3.38 9.27 -3.75
CA ILE A 245 -3.85 10.59 -3.28
C ILE A 245 -2.83 11.73 -3.52
N ILE A 246 -1.52 11.42 -3.54
CA ILE A 246 -0.46 12.42 -3.73
C ILE A 246 -0.20 12.70 -5.22
N GLU A 247 -0.27 11.68 -6.08
CA GLU A 247 0.05 11.80 -7.51
C GLU A 247 -1.16 12.18 -8.40
N GLU A 248 -2.41 12.02 -7.95
CA GLU A 248 -3.62 12.45 -8.67
C GLU A 248 -4.08 13.90 -8.38
N SER A 249 -3.14 14.80 -8.07
CA SER A 249 -3.39 16.26 -8.03
C SER A 249 -3.65 16.90 -9.40
N GLY A 250 -4.04 16.10 -10.40
CA GLY A 250 -4.20 16.50 -11.80
C GLY A 250 -5.26 15.69 -12.56
N ASN A 251 -6.39 15.34 -11.92
CA ASN A 251 -7.74 15.26 -12.50
C ASN A 251 -8.65 14.44 -11.57
N TRP A 252 -9.64 15.10 -10.98
CA TRP A 252 -10.53 14.51 -9.97
C TRP A 252 -11.87 14.05 -10.58
N ILE A 253 -12.14 12.74 -10.51
CA ILE A 253 -13.48 12.10 -10.61
C ILE A 253 -13.37 10.88 -9.67
N ASN A 254 -14.11 10.63 -8.60
CA ASN A 254 -15.31 11.18 -7.96
C ASN A 254 -15.22 10.82 -6.44
N VAL A 255 -15.08 11.79 -5.54
CA VAL A 255 -15.78 11.66 -4.25
C VAL A 255 -17.21 11.88 -4.61
N THR A 256 -18.01 10.82 -4.81
CA THR A 256 -19.47 10.87 -4.94
C THR A 256 -20.04 9.65 -5.70
N ASP A 257 -20.25 8.53 -5.04
CA ASP A 257 -21.33 7.62 -5.49
C ASP A 257 -22.35 7.45 -4.38
N ASP A 258 -21.95 7.29 -3.12
CA ASP A 258 -22.91 7.38 -2.00
C ASP A 258 -23.33 8.83 -1.71
N PHE A 259 -22.39 9.78 -1.77
CA PHE A 259 -22.70 11.20 -1.60
C PHE A 259 -23.28 11.85 -2.88
N LYS A 260 -22.94 11.42 -4.12
CA LYS A 260 -23.74 11.81 -5.31
C LYS A 260 -25.04 11.05 -5.36
N MET A 261 -25.19 9.84 -4.82
CA MET A 261 -26.50 9.20 -4.69
C MET A 261 -27.35 10.00 -3.72
N LEU A 262 -26.86 10.31 -2.52
CA LEU A 262 -27.54 11.20 -1.57
C LEU A 262 -27.85 12.57 -2.20
N MET A 263 -26.87 13.24 -2.82
CA MET A 263 -27.08 14.55 -3.46
C MET A 263 -27.90 14.49 -4.77
N LYS A 264 -27.93 13.35 -5.49
CA LYS A 264 -28.84 13.10 -6.63
C LYS A 264 -30.25 12.80 -6.14
N MET A 265 -30.42 12.11 -5.02
CA MET A 265 -31.70 11.88 -4.36
C MET A 265 -32.28 13.18 -3.79
N PHE A 266 -31.43 14.16 -3.46
CA PHE A 266 -31.81 15.49 -3.01
C PHE A 266 -31.70 16.59 -4.09
N LYS A 267 -31.63 16.22 -5.38
CA LYS A 267 -31.63 17.19 -6.49
C LYS A 267 -32.89 18.07 -6.43
N GLY A 268 -32.69 19.38 -6.28
CA GLY A 268 -33.76 20.37 -6.19
C GLY A 268 -33.96 20.98 -4.80
N LEU A 269 -33.19 20.54 -3.80
CA LEU A 269 -33.23 21.06 -2.43
C LEU A 269 -32.06 22.02 -2.18
N ASN A 270 -32.32 23.13 -1.49
CA ASN A 270 -31.30 24.09 -1.11
C ASN A 270 -30.39 23.55 0.03
N PRO A 271 -29.22 24.15 0.28
CA PRO A 271 -28.29 23.67 1.32
C PRO A 271 -28.91 23.54 2.72
N GLN A 272 -29.89 24.38 3.07
CA GLN A 272 -30.61 24.31 4.35
C GLN A 272 -31.56 23.09 4.40
N GLN A 273 -32.22 22.77 3.30
CA GLN A 273 -33.10 21.59 3.15
C GLN A 273 -32.30 20.29 3.17
N VAL A 274 -31.12 20.27 2.54
CA VAL A 274 -30.18 19.13 2.63
C VAL A 274 -29.63 19.00 4.05
N GLY A 275 -29.32 20.12 4.71
CA GLY A 275 -28.91 20.17 6.11
C GLY A 275 -29.94 19.52 7.04
N ALA A 276 -31.21 19.88 6.89
CA ALA A 276 -32.34 19.35 7.65
C ALA A 276 -32.55 17.84 7.45
N LEU A 277 -32.39 17.33 6.23
CA LEU A 277 -32.56 15.90 5.90
C LEU A 277 -31.43 15.02 6.44
N LEU A 278 -30.26 15.60 6.69
CA LEU A 278 -29.11 14.89 7.26
C LEU A 278 -29.09 14.89 8.79
N ILE A 279 -29.94 15.67 9.47
CA ILE A 279 -29.97 15.75 10.94
C ILE A 279 -30.27 14.40 11.61
N PRO A 280 -31.23 13.58 11.15
CA PRO A 280 -31.45 12.26 11.75
C PRO A 280 -30.23 11.34 11.66
N PHE A 281 -29.51 11.39 10.53
CA PHE A 281 -28.28 10.64 10.34
C PHE A 281 -27.14 11.15 11.24
N LYS A 282 -27.01 12.48 11.39
CA LYS A 282 -26.00 13.13 12.24
C LYS A 282 -26.19 12.82 13.72
N ALA A 283 -27.43 12.87 14.21
CA ALA A 283 -27.75 12.54 15.59
C ALA A 283 -27.34 11.10 15.90
N LYS A 284 -27.67 10.16 15.01
CA LYS A 284 -27.28 8.76 15.14
C LYS A 284 -25.75 8.57 15.16
N GLN A 285 -25.03 9.18 14.22
CA GLN A 285 -23.56 9.09 14.15
C GLN A 285 -22.86 9.70 15.37
N LEU A 286 -23.31 10.88 15.84
CA LEU A 286 -22.77 11.52 17.04
C LEU A 286 -22.96 10.65 18.28
N LEU A 287 -24.12 10.00 18.43
CA LEU A 287 -24.38 9.13 19.58
C LEU A 287 -23.50 7.88 19.55
N PHE A 288 -23.39 7.22 18.39
CA PHE A 288 -22.48 6.08 18.23
C PHE A 288 -21.02 6.44 18.50
N HIS A 289 -20.62 7.68 18.22
CA HIS A 289 -19.26 8.15 18.44
C HIS A 289 -18.95 8.48 19.91
N VAL A 290 -19.95 8.91 20.68
CA VAL A 290 -19.76 9.31 22.08
C VAL A 290 -20.07 8.18 23.07
N LEU A 291 -20.85 7.16 22.68
CA LEU A 291 -21.42 6.20 23.61
C LEU A 291 -21.07 4.77 23.22
N SER A 292 -20.45 4.04 24.14
CA SER A 292 -20.05 2.64 23.94
C SER A 292 -21.00 1.62 24.57
N GLU A 293 -21.89 2.00 25.50
CA GLU A 293 -22.76 1.05 26.21
C GLU A 293 -24.11 1.67 26.62
N LEU A 294 -25.19 1.38 25.90
CA LEU A 294 -26.56 1.79 26.23
C LEU A 294 -27.56 0.68 25.89
N SER A 295 -28.68 0.65 26.60
CA SER A 295 -29.87 -0.09 26.13
C SER A 295 -30.48 0.60 24.91
N GLU A 296 -31.15 -0.16 24.04
CA GLU A 296 -31.76 0.32 22.79
C GLU A 296 -32.73 1.49 23.01
N GLU A 297 -33.51 1.47 24.10
CA GLU A 297 -34.45 2.53 24.48
C GLU A 297 -33.73 3.84 24.87
N GLN A 298 -32.68 3.74 25.69
CA GLN A 298 -31.84 4.88 26.09
C GLN A 298 -31.14 5.53 24.89
N ALA A 299 -30.71 4.72 23.92
CA ALA A 299 -30.07 5.20 22.70
C ALA A 299 -31.08 5.93 21.79
N SER A 300 -32.28 5.37 21.64
CA SER A 300 -33.36 5.96 20.83
C SER A 300 -33.83 7.32 21.38
N SER A 301 -34.07 7.42 22.70
CA SER A 301 -34.46 8.70 23.32
C SER A 301 -33.37 9.77 23.20
N ALA A 302 -32.11 9.38 23.43
CA ALA A 302 -30.98 10.30 23.25
C ALA A 302 -30.84 10.76 21.78
N GLU A 303 -31.13 9.88 20.81
CA GLU A 303 -31.14 10.22 19.37
C GLU A 303 -32.17 11.28 19.05
N ASN A 304 -33.37 11.17 19.61
CA ASN A 304 -34.42 12.15 19.39
C ASN A 304 -34.08 13.51 20.00
N PHE A 305 -33.58 13.57 21.24
CA PHE A 305 -33.15 14.85 21.82
C PHE A 305 -31.99 15.47 21.06
N LEU A 306 -31.07 14.66 20.53
CA LEU A 306 -29.96 15.17 19.77
C LEU A 306 -30.41 15.71 18.41
N LYS A 307 -31.43 15.11 17.77
CA LYS A 307 -32.08 15.69 16.59
C LYS A 307 -32.66 17.07 16.92
N GLU A 308 -33.44 17.18 17.99
CA GLU A 308 -34.03 18.45 18.44
C GLU A 308 -32.96 19.52 18.69
N LEU A 309 -31.84 19.15 19.32
CA LEU A 309 -30.70 20.03 19.56
C LEU A 309 -30.06 20.50 18.24
N LEU A 310 -29.84 19.58 17.28
CA LEU A 310 -29.27 19.89 15.97
C LEU A 310 -30.22 20.71 15.09
N PHE A 311 -31.54 20.55 15.23
CA PHE A 311 -32.57 21.41 14.62
C PHE A 311 -32.67 22.79 15.30
N LYS A 312 -31.96 23.00 16.42
CA LYS A 312 -32.04 24.21 17.28
C LYS A 312 -33.42 24.42 17.92
N ASN A 313 -34.21 23.36 18.05
CA ASN A 313 -35.51 23.40 18.72
C ASN A 313 -35.36 23.42 20.25
N ILE A 314 -34.25 22.88 20.76
CA ILE A 314 -33.85 22.91 22.16
C ILE A 314 -32.41 23.42 22.30
N ASP A 315 -32.08 23.99 23.46
CA ASP A 315 -30.71 24.36 23.80
C ASP A 315 -29.97 23.21 24.51
N LEU A 316 -28.65 23.38 24.68
CA LEU A 316 -27.80 22.35 25.28
C LEU A 316 -28.18 22.04 26.75
N ALA A 317 -28.69 23.04 27.48
CA ALA A 317 -29.15 22.86 28.86
C ALA A 317 -30.42 22.00 28.94
N THR A 318 -31.35 22.22 28.01
CA THR A 318 -32.56 21.43 27.85
C THR A 318 -32.23 20.01 27.37
N PHE A 319 -31.25 19.86 26.47
CA PHE A 319 -30.74 18.55 26.06
C PHE A 319 -30.15 17.76 27.24
N GLU A 320 -29.29 18.37 28.06
CA GLU A 320 -28.73 17.74 29.27
C GLU A 320 -29.84 17.29 30.23
N LYS A 321 -30.82 18.17 30.45
CA LYS A 321 -31.96 17.89 31.33
C LYS A 321 -32.81 16.71 30.83
N ASN A 322 -33.14 16.68 29.54
CA ASN A 322 -33.99 15.65 28.95
C ASN A 322 -33.34 14.24 28.99
N LEU A 323 -32.00 14.17 28.95
CA LEU A 323 -31.29 12.90 29.12
C LEU A 323 -31.43 12.34 30.55
N ASP A 324 -31.43 13.20 31.57
CA ASP A 324 -31.51 12.84 33.00
C ASP A 324 -32.95 12.50 33.46
N LEU A 325 -33.97 12.87 32.70
CA LEU A 325 -35.37 12.61 33.06
C LEU A 325 -35.76 11.13 32.91
N PRO A 326 -36.66 10.59 33.75
CA PRO A 326 -37.20 9.24 33.58
C PRO A 326 -37.97 9.07 32.26
N PHE A 327 -38.09 7.84 31.76
CA PHE A 327 -38.84 7.55 30.53
C PHE A 327 -40.32 7.93 30.62
N GLU A 328 -40.92 7.77 31.79
CA GLU A 328 -42.33 8.09 32.08
C GLU A 328 -42.63 9.59 31.93
N GLU A 329 -41.62 10.45 32.12
CA GLU A 329 -41.69 11.89 31.93
C GLU A 329 -41.22 12.32 30.53
N GLY A 330 -41.02 11.35 29.63
CA GLY A 330 -40.55 11.59 28.28
C GLY A 330 -39.04 11.86 28.19
N GLY A 331 -38.23 11.38 29.15
CA GLY A 331 -36.77 11.49 29.18
C GLY A 331 -36.02 10.25 28.66
N ALA A 332 -34.69 10.20 28.86
CA ALA A 332 -33.86 9.05 28.45
C ALA A 332 -33.43 8.14 29.61
N ASN A 333 -33.77 8.46 30.86
CA ASN A 333 -33.44 7.72 32.08
C ASN A 333 -31.93 7.50 32.27
N TRP A 334 -31.12 8.51 31.96
CA TRP A 334 -29.68 8.49 32.24
C TRP A 334 -29.41 9.09 33.62
N ASN A 335 -28.27 8.77 34.20
CA ASN A 335 -27.84 9.49 35.40
C ASN A 335 -27.27 10.87 35.04
N LYS A 336 -27.53 11.85 35.91
CA LYS A 336 -27.06 13.24 35.83
C LYS A 336 -25.60 13.41 35.46
N ARG A 337 -24.71 12.58 36.00
CA ARG A 337 -23.26 12.64 35.72
C ARG A 337 -22.96 12.30 34.26
N ARG A 338 -23.64 11.28 33.73
CA ARG A 338 -23.52 10.82 32.34
C ARG A 338 -24.16 11.82 31.38
N SER A 339 -25.34 12.35 31.70
CA SER A 339 -26.03 13.38 30.93
C SER A 339 -25.15 14.62 30.76
N LYS A 340 -24.57 15.11 31.86
CA LYS A 340 -23.64 16.25 31.86
C LYS A 340 -22.37 15.97 31.07
N SER A 341 -21.79 14.78 31.21
CA SER A 341 -20.59 14.38 30.46
C SER A 341 -20.86 14.36 28.95
N LEU A 342 -22.02 13.84 28.53
CA LEU A 342 -22.41 13.83 27.13
C LEU A 342 -22.69 15.24 26.61
N ALA A 343 -23.42 16.06 27.36
CA ALA A 343 -23.71 17.44 26.96
C ALA A 343 -22.43 18.27 26.78
N LEU A 344 -21.47 18.17 27.72
CA LEU A 344 -20.16 18.82 27.59
C LEU A 344 -19.38 18.32 26.37
N ARG A 345 -19.48 17.02 26.09
CA ARG A 345 -18.80 16.41 24.94
C ARG A 345 -19.38 16.91 23.61
N ILE A 346 -20.71 16.94 23.50
CA ILE A 346 -21.41 17.46 22.33
C ILE A 346 -21.12 18.95 22.15
N LYS A 347 -21.12 19.73 23.25
CA LYS A 347 -20.73 21.14 23.22
C LYS A 347 -19.35 21.34 22.60
N SER A 348 -18.36 20.59 23.08
CA SER A 348 -16.99 20.66 22.57
C SER A 348 -16.92 20.39 21.08
N ILE A 349 -17.68 19.42 20.57
CA ILE A 349 -17.74 19.11 19.15
C ILE A 349 -18.42 20.25 18.37
N LEU A 350 -19.56 20.76 18.85
CA LEU A 350 -20.29 21.85 18.20
C LEU A 350 -19.49 23.18 18.17
N ASP A 351 -18.73 23.48 19.22
CA ASP A 351 -17.84 24.65 19.27
C ASP A 351 -16.76 24.55 18.17
N GLN A 352 -16.19 23.35 17.94
CA GLN A 352 -15.24 23.13 16.85
C GLN A 352 -15.89 23.29 15.46
N VAL A 353 -17.13 22.82 15.30
CA VAL A 353 -17.89 22.99 14.05
C VAL A 353 -18.07 24.47 13.71
N GLN A 354 -18.37 25.31 14.71
CA GLN A 354 -18.50 26.76 14.52
C GLN A 354 -17.16 27.42 14.17
N GLN A 355 -16.07 27.05 14.85
CA GLN A 355 -14.73 27.60 14.57
C GLN A 355 -14.23 27.26 13.17
N ILE A 356 -14.47 26.03 12.69
CA ILE A 356 -14.10 25.60 11.34
C ILE A 356 -14.98 26.24 10.25
N GLY A 357 -16.17 26.74 10.61
CA GLY A 357 -17.06 27.50 9.73
C GLY A 357 -16.69 28.98 9.56
N GLY A 358 -15.73 29.49 10.34
CA GLY A 358 -15.25 30.87 10.32
C GLY A 358 -14.15 31.14 9.28
N ASN A 359 -13.01 31.71 9.71
CA ASN A 359 -11.86 31.97 8.85
C ASN A 359 -11.20 30.64 8.39
N PRO A 360 -11.21 30.32 7.09
CA PRO A 360 -10.64 29.06 6.58
C PRO A 360 -9.16 28.91 6.92
N ASP A 361 -8.41 30.02 6.95
CA ASP A 361 -6.96 30.04 7.18
C ASP A 361 -6.56 29.69 8.63
N GLU A 362 -7.50 29.78 9.59
CA GLU A 362 -7.27 29.48 11.01
C GLU A 362 -7.93 28.18 11.48
N ALA A 363 -8.80 27.60 10.65
CA ALA A 363 -9.62 26.44 11.00
C ALA A 363 -8.78 25.20 11.38
N ALA A 364 -7.69 24.95 10.64
CA ALA A 364 -6.81 23.82 10.90
C ALA A 364 -5.97 23.99 12.17
N VAL A 365 -5.53 25.22 12.45
CA VAL A 365 -4.77 25.55 13.67
C VAL A 365 -5.64 25.33 14.91
N SER A 366 -6.86 25.87 14.91
CA SER A 366 -7.81 25.70 16.01
C SER A 366 -8.17 24.22 16.24
N LEU A 367 -8.40 23.47 15.15
CA LEU A 367 -8.67 22.04 15.22
C LEU A 367 -7.47 21.25 15.74
N ALA A 368 -6.24 21.62 15.35
CA ALA A 368 -5.01 21.01 15.84
C ALA A 368 -4.87 21.20 17.36
N GLU A 369 -5.04 22.42 17.85
CA GLU A 369 -4.97 22.73 19.28
C GLU A 369 -5.99 21.94 20.10
N TYR A 370 -7.23 21.88 19.59
CA TYR A 370 -8.28 21.08 20.20
C TYR A 370 -7.89 19.60 20.29
N LEU A 371 -7.47 19.00 19.17
CA LEU A 371 -7.14 17.57 19.11
C LEU A 371 -5.91 17.22 19.96
N ILE A 372 -4.88 18.07 19.95
CA ILE A 372 -3.68 17.91 20.78
C ILE A 372 -4.07 17.88 22.26
N LYS A 373 -4.89 18.85 22.70
CA LYS A 373 -5.35 18.93 24.08
C LYS A 373 -6.27 17.76 24.45
N TYR A 374 -7.21 17.41 23.57
CA TYR A 374 -8.23 16.40 23.85
C TYR A 374 -7.65 14.98 23.93
N PHE A 375 -6.70 14.65 23.05
CA PHE A 375 -6.03 13.35 23.04
C PHE A 375 -4.75 13.30 23.89
N GLY A 376 -4.36 14.40 24.53
CA GLY A 376 -3.14 14.49 25.34
C GLY A 376 -1.87 14.24 24.52
N LEU A 377 -1.83 14.74 23.28
CA LEU A 377 -0.73 14.51 22.36
C LEU A 377 0.46 15.40 22.73
N ASN A 378 1.66 14.84 22.64
CA ASN A 378 2.89 15.59 22.88
C ASN A 378 3.72 15.63 21.61
N PHE A 379 3.63 16.74 20.89
CA PHE A 379 4.38 16.98 19.66
C PHE A 379 5.46 18.04 19.87
N SER A 380 6.59 17.87 19.19
CA SER A 380 7.57 18.94 19.01
C SER A 380 6.96 20.11 18.24
N GLU A 381 7.55 21.31 18.31
CA GLU A 381 7.08 22.47 17.53
C GLU A 381 6.99 22.18 16.03
N LYS A 382 7.97 21.45 15.49
CA LYS A 382 7.93 20.95 14.10
C LYS A 382 6.79 19.96 13.87
N GLY A 383 6.54 19.05 14.81
CA GLY A 383 5.43 18.09 14.73
C GLY A 383 4.06 18.75 14.77
N LYS A 384 3.89 19.82 15.57
CA LYS A 384 2.64 20.60 15.60
C LYS A 384 2.35 21.25 14.25
N LEU A 385 3.36 21.86 13.62
CA LEU A 385 3.21 22.47 12.29
C LEU A 385 2.81 21.44 11.23
N ILE A 386 3.45 20.27 11.22
CA ILE A 386 3.07 19.21 10.29
C ILE A 386 1.65 18.72 10.59
N PHE A 387 1.24 18.64 11.86
CA PHE A 387 -0.09 18.19 12.24
C PHE A 387 -1.16 19.18 11.77
N VAL A 388 -0.91 20.49 11.87
CA VAL A 388 -1.77 21.53 11.28
C VAL A 388 -1.93 21.33 9.77
N SER A 389 -0.82 21.18 9.02
CA SER A 389 -0.88 20.99 7.58
C SER A 389 -1.66 19.72 7.18
N LEU A 390 -1.58 18.65 7.96
CA LEU A 390 -2.38 17.44 7.72
C LEU A 390 -3.88 17.67 7.91
N LEU A 391 -4.25 18.52 8.89
CA LEU A 391 -5.63 18.90 9.11
C LEU A 391 -6.13 19.86 8.04
N GLU A 392 -5.31 20.77 7.54
CA GLU A 392 -5.64 21.60 6.36
C GLU A 392 -5.99 20.72 5.16
N LEU A 393 -5.11 19.75 4.85
CA LEU A 393 -5.35 18.79 3.78
C LEU A 393 -6.65 18.01 4.00
N ARG A 394 -6.98 17.64 5.25
CA ARG A 394 -8.23 16.92 5.52
C ARG A 394 -9.46 17.81 5.38
N LEU A 395 -9.43 19.03 5.90
CA LEU A 395 -10.52 20.00 5.85
C LEU A 395 -10.82 20.46 4.41
N GLU A 396 -9.79 20.54 3.57
CA GLU A 396 -9.91 20.81 2.13
C GLU A 396 -10.28 19.55 1.31
N ASN A 397 -10.46 18.40 1.97
CA ASN A 397 -10.69 17.08 1.38
C ASN A 397 -9.58 16.60 0.41
N LYS A 398 -8.35 17.11 0.57
CA LYS A 398 -7.15 16.65 -0.15
C LYS A 398 -6.57 15.35 0.42
N THR A 399 -7.01 14.94 1.61
CA THR A 399 -6.76 13.60 2.17
C THR A 399 -8.04 13.03 2.78
N ASP A 400 -8.17 11.69 2.83
CA ASP A 400 -9.34 10.99 3.34
C ASP A 400 -9.09 10.38 4.74
N TYR A 401 -10.11 9.74 5.33
CA TYR A 401 -10.03 9.11 6.65
C TYR A 401 -8.82 8.17 6.78
N ASN A 402 -8.60 7.33 5.76
CA ASN A 402 -7.58 6.31 5.79
C ASN A 402 -6.19 6.89 5.55
N GLY A 403 -6.07 7.89 4.69
CA GLY A 403 -4.85 8.63 4.39
C GLY A 403 -4.36 9.39 5.63
N LEU A 404 -5.23 10.19 6.25
CA LEU A 404 -4.89 10.92 7.47
C LEU A 404 -4.48 9.96 8.60
N ARG A 405 -5.24 8.88 8.83
CA ARG A 405 -4.93 7.89 9.87
C ARG A 405 -3.54 7.29 9.68
N LYS A 406 -3.18 6.94 8.43
CA LYS A 406 -1.89 6.32 8.12
C LYS A 406 -0.73 7.27 8.36
N ILE A 407 -0.86 8.55 8.04
CA ILE A 407 0.19 9.54 8.27
C ILE A 407 0.36 9.81 9.78
N LEU A 408 -0.76 9.82 10.51
CA LEU A 408 -0.72 9.91 11.97
C LEU A 408 -0.05 8.68 12.62
N ASP A 409 -0.33 7.46 12.11
CA ASP A 409 0.26 6.19 12.59
C ASP A 409 1.73 5.99 12.19
N ALA A 410 2.14 6.55 11.05
CA ALA A 410 3.48 6.34 10.51
C ALA A 410 4.57 6.96 11.41
N PRO A 411 5.75 6.34 11.56
CA PRO A 411 6.82 6.87 12.39
C PRO A 411 7.40 8.17 11.84
N PRO A 412 7.98 9.06 12.68
CA PRO A 412 8.56 10.34 12.25
C PRO A 412 9.64 10.21 11.18
N GLU A 413 10.42 9.14 11.22
CA GLU A 413 11.49 8.82 10.25
C GLU A 413 10.94 8.52 8.85
N ALA A 414 9.67 8.11 8.75
CA ALA A 414 8.93 7.88 7.50
C ALA A 414 8.04 9.07 7.11
N GLY A 415 8.21 10.23 7.76
CA GLY A 415 7.41 11.43 7.51
C GLY A 415 6.03 11.43 8.18
N GLY A 416 5.77 10.53 9.12
CA GLY A 416 4.53 10.49 9.90
C GLY A 416 4.65 11.14 11.29
N MET A 417 3.64 10.93 12.14
CA MET A 417 3.58 11.52 13.49
C MET A 417 3.98 10.59 14.64
N GLY A 418 4.18 9.30 14.36
CA GLY A 418 4.53 8.28 15.34
C GLY A 418 3.43 8.00 16.37
N LEU A 419 2.17 8.31 16.06
CA LEU A 419 1.07 7.98 16.96
C LEU A 419 0.76 6.49 16.88
N TYR A 420 0.34 5.89 17.98
CA TYR A 420 -0.19 4.53 17.93
C TYR A 420 -1.46 4.48 17.08
N LYS A 421 -1.58 3.45 16.23
CA LYS A 421 -2.76 3.15 15.39
C LYS A 421 -4.11 3.46 16.02
N ASN A 422 -4.35 3.01 17.25
CA ASN A 422 -5.62 3.22 17.95
C ASN A 422 -5.86 4.70 18.28
N THR A 423 -4.81 5.44 18.62
CA THR A 423 -4.86 6.89 18.86
C THR A 423 -5.11 7.63 17.55
N ALA A 424 -4.40 7.25 16.47
CA ALA A 424 -4.64 7.79 15.14
C ALA A 424 -6.09 7.56 14.67
N GLU A 425 -6.63 6.35 14.86
CA GLU A 425 -8.04 6.05 14.54
C GLU A 425 -9.03 6.93 15.30
N ARG A 426 -8.81 7.12 16.60
CA ARG A 426 -9.71 7.94 17.43
C ARG A 426 -9.65 9.41 17.02
N ILE A 427 -8.46 9.93 16.67
CA ILE A 427 -8.28 11.30 16.17
C ILE A 427 -9.02 11.49 14.84
N VAL A 428 -8.88 10.56 13.89
CA VAL A 428 -9.54 10.73 12.59
C VAL A 428 -11.05 10.59 12.73
N ARG A 429 -11.57 9.65 13.53
CA ARG A 429 -13.02 9.56 13.79
C ARG A 429 -13.57 10.85 14.39
N GLU A 430 -12.83 11.50 15.27
CA GLU A 430 -13.20 12.80 15.84
C GLU A 430 -13.34 13.87 14.75
N ILE A 431 -12.38 13.92 13.83
CA ILE A 431 -12.36 14.87 12.71
C ILE A 431 -13.55 14.62 11.79
N GLU A 432 -13.88 13.37 11.45
CA GLU A 432 -15.01 13.04 10.59
C GLU A 432 -16.35 13.50 11.18
N VAL A 433 -16.54 13.32 12.48
CA VAL A 433 -17.76 13.76 13.16
C VAL A 433 -17.89 15.28 13.11
N ILE A 434 -16.79 16.01 13.35
CA ILE A 434 -16.77 17.48 13.26
C ILE A 434 -17.04 17.93 11.81
N MET A 435 -16.42 17.31 10.82
CA MET A 435 -16.63 17.64 9.40
C MET A 435 -18.07 17.34 8.95
N LEU A 436 -18.63 16.19 9.34
CA LEU A 436 -20.01 15.80 9.02
C LEU A 436 -21.04 16.84 9.49
N LEU A 437 -20.78 17.45 10.65
CA LEU A 437 -21.64 18.47 11.25
C LEU A 437 -21.47 19.85 10.58
N LYS A 438 -20.30 20.14 9.99
CA LYS A 438 -20.02 21.39 9.26
C LYS A 438 -20.82 21.52 7.97
N TYR A 439 -21.02 20.45 7.20
CA TYR A 439 -21.64 20.47 5.85
C TYR A 439 -23.13 20.85 5.80
N SER A 440 -23.64 21.54 6.80
CA SER A 440 -25.06 21.85 6.97
C SER A 440 -25.36 23.16 7.70
N VAL A 441 -24.36 23.99 7.95
CA VAL A 441 -24.58 25.36 8.43
C VAL A 441 -24.61 26.31 7.25
#